data_AF-A0A2E5LYB5-F1
#
_entry.id   AF-A0A2E5LYB5-F1
#
_cell.length_a   1.000
_cell.length_b   1.000
_cell.length_c   1.000
_cell.angle_alpha   90.00
_cell.angle_beta   90.00
_cell.angle_gamma   90.00
#
_symmetry.space_group_name_H-M   'P 1'
#
loop_
_entity.id
_entity.type
_entity.pdbx_description
1 polymer ?
#
loop_
_entity_poly.entity_id
_entity_poly.type
_entity_poly.pdbx_seq_one_letter_code
_entity_poly.pdbx_strand_id
1 'polypeptide(L)' 'MVDETTRKAYREAWDRWMKQLDRVHDVLLEEQSLTPDRLKGLLNREARAKQTYDEARLKLLGIDETADRLPPGSDNPFR' A
#
# COMPACT_ATOMS: atom_id res chain seq x y z
N MET A 1 14.43 18.12 4.00
CA MET A 1 15.00 17.28 2.92
C MET A 1 14.83 15.84 3.34
N VAL A 2 14.12 15.03 2.55
CA VAL A 2 13.93 13.60 2.86
C VAL A 2 15.27 12.88 2.72
N ASP A 3 15.62 12.03 3.69
CA ASP A 3 16.87 11.27 3.70
C ASP A 3 16.89 10.19 2.60
N GLU A 4 18.09 9.77 2.21
CA GLU A 4 18.27 8.82 1.12
C GLU A 4 17.70 7.42 1.43
N THR A 5 17.67 7.02 2.70
CA THR A 5 17.09 5.74 3.12
C THR A 5 15.59 5.74 2.90
N THR A 6 14.90 6.80 3.30
CA THR A 6 13.44 6.95 3.08
C THR A 6 13.11 7.01 1.59
N ARG A 7 13.91 7.71 0.78
CA ARG A 7 13.75 7.75 -0.68
C ARG A 7 13.91 6.37 -1.33
N LYS A 8 14.92 5.61 -0.91
CA LYS A 8 15.17 4.25 -1.39
C LYS A 8 14.02 3.30 -0.99
N ALA A 9 13.59 3.35 0.27
CA ALA A 9 12.50 2.51 0.77
C ALA A 9 11.18 2.77 0.01
N TYR A 10 10.87 4.04 -0.25
CA TYR A 10 9.73 4.41 -1.09
C TYR A 10 9.82 3.79 -2.49
N ARG A 11 10.98 3.92 -3.15
CA ARG A 11 11.18 3.40 -4.50
C ARG A 11 11.05 1.88 -4.56
N GLU A 12 11.65 1.17 -3.61
CA GLU A 12 11.57 -0.29 -3.53
C GLU A 12 10.14 -0.77 -3.28
N ALA A 13 9.39 -0.09 -2.40
CA ALA A 13 7.99 -0.41 -2.13
C ALA A 13 7.10 -0.17 -3.36
N TRP A 14 7.32 0.93 -4.07
CA TRP A 14 6.63 1.25 -5.32
C TRP A 14 6.90 0.20 -6.41
N ASP A 15 8.17 -0.10 -6.70
CA ASP A 15 8.56 -1.10 -7.70
C ASP A 15 7.95 -2.48 -7.40
N ARG A 16 7.91 -2.86 -6.12
CA ARG A 16 7.30 -4.12 -5.70
C ARG A 16 5.79 -4.13 -5.94
N TRP A 17 5.10 -3.05 -5.62
CA TRP A 17 3.66 -2.95 -5.84
C TRP A 17 3.31 -2.96 -7.33
N MET A 18 4.02 -2.20 -8.17
CA MET A 18 3.82 -2.20 -9.62
C MET A 18 3.95 -3.61 -10.21
N LYS A 19 4.97 -4.38 -9.82
CA LYS A 19 5.11 -5.78 -10.27
C LYS A 19 3.95 -6.69 -9.85
N GLN A 20 3.35 -6.47 -8.67
CA GLN A 20 2.15 -7.22 -8.28
C GLN A 20 0.93 -6.79 -9.08
N LEU A 21 0.81 -5.49 -9.36
CA LEU A 21 -0.29 -4.93 -10.13
C LEU A 21 -0.25 -5.41 -11.59
N ASP A 22 0.93 -5.42 -12.21
CA ASP A 22 1.13 -6.00 -13.54
C ASP A 22 0.68 -7.47 -13.56
N ARG A 23 1.10 -8.25 -12.56
CA ARG A 23 0.69 -9.66 -12.45
C ARG A 23 -0.82 -9.83 -12.30
N VAL A 24 -1.49 -8.91 -11.59
CA VAL A 24 -2.95 -8.90 -11.48
C VAL A 24 -3.58 -8.57 -12.83
N HIS A 25 -3.08 -7.56 -13.54
CA HIS A 25 -3.56 -7.22 -14.87
C HIS A 25 -3.41 -8.38 -15.86
N ASP A 26 -2.26 -9.05 -15.89
CA ASP A 26 -2.04 -10.21 -16.76
C ASP A 26 -3.11 -11.29 -16.53
N VAL A 27 -3.44 -11.56 -15.26
CA VAL A 27 -4.43 -12.59 -14.90
C VAL A 27 -5.84 -12.16 -15.25
N LEU A 28 -6.17 -10.88 -15.10
CA LEU A 28 -7.52 -10.38 -15.39
C LEU A 28 -7.78 -10.17 -16.89
N LEU A 29 -6.75 -9.85 -17.67
CA LEU A 29 -6.88 -9.45 -19.08
C LEU A 29 -6.39 -10.50 -20.08
N GLU A 30 -5.42 -11.34 -19.72
CA GLU A 30 -4.78 -12.28 -20.66
C GLU A 30 -5.26 -13.74 -20.50
N GLU A 31 -6.51 -13.95 -20.05
CA GLU A 31 -7.16 -15.26 -19.94
C GLU A 31 -6.39 -16.34 -19.13
N GLN A 32 -5.42 -15.93 -18.31
CA GLN A 32 -4.69 -16.84 -17.42
C GLN A 32 -5.62 -17.32 -16.29
N SER A 33 -6.31 -18.42 -16.53
CA SER A 33 -7.22 -19.03 -15.57
C SER A 33 -6.46 -19.53 -14.33
N LEU A 34 -6.55 -18.79 -13.25
CA LEU A 34 -6.15 -19.24 -11.91
C LEU A 34 -7.32 -19.92 -11.21
N THR A 35 -7.02 -20.93 -10.39
CA THR A 35 -8.01 -21.45 -9.45
C THR A 35 -8.41 -20.36 -8.45
N PRO A 36 -9.63 -20.39 -7.88
CA PRO A 36 -10.10 -19.38 -6.94
C PRO A 36 -9.13 -19.10 -5.78
N ASP A 37 -8.52 -20.14 -5.20
CA ASP A 37 -7.54 -19.99 -4.12
C ASP A 37 -6.27 -19.26 -4.56
N ARG A 38 -5.80 -19.52 -5.78
CA ARG A 38 -4.62 -18.85 -6.35
C ARG A 38 -4.92 -17.40 -6.68
N LEU A 39 -6.12 -17.11 -7.19
CA LEU A 39 -6.57 -15.74 -7.45
C LEU A 39 -6.66 -14.95 -6.14
N LYS A 40 -7.29 -15.50 -5.10
CA LYS A 40 -7.34 -14.88 -3.77
C LYS A 40 -5.94 -14.64 -3.22
N GLY A 41 -5.04 -15.61 -3.37
CA GLY A 41 -3.63 -15.48 -2.97
C GLY A 41 -2.90 -14.35 -3.71
N LEU A 42 -3.17 -14.18 -5.00
CA LEU A 42 -2.61 -13.08 -5.81
C LEU A 42 -3.11 -11.73 -5.32
N LEU A 43 -4.43 -11.55 -5.18
CA LEU A 43 -5.03 -10.31 -4.71
C LEU A 43 -4.55 -9.92 -3.30
N ASN A 44 -4.40 -10.89 -2.41
CA ASN A 44 -3.86 -10.64 -1.07
C ASN A 44 -2.39 -10.18 -1.08
N ARG A 45 -1.57 -10.65 -2.04
CA ARG A 45 -0.18 -10.20 -2.17
C ARG A 45 -0.10 -8.78 -2.75
N GLU A 46 -0.94 -8.47 -3.73
CA GLU A 46 -1.07 -7.12 -4.27
C GLU A 46 -1.48 -6.14 -3.16
N ALA A 47 -2.55 -6.43 -2.42
CA ALA A 47 -3.06 -5.57 -1.35
C ALA A 47 -1.99 -5.30 -0.26
N ARG A 48 -1.22 -6.33 0.12
CA ARG A 48 -0.10 -6.17 1.08
C ARG A 48 1.03 -5.34 0.52
N ALA A 49 1.36 -5.49 -0.77
CA ALA A 49 2.39 -4.67 -1.40
C ALA A 49 1.95 -3.20 -1.48
N LYS A 50 0.68 -2.94 -1.80
CA LYS A 50 0.07 -1.62 -1.78
C LYS A 50 0.15 -0.99 -0.39
N GLN A 51 -0.20 -1.73 0.66
CA GLN A 51 -0.11 -1.23 2.04
C GLN A 51 1.32 -0.79 2.39
N THR A 52 2.33 -1.61 2.11
CA THR A 52 3.74 -1.25 2.34
C THR A 52 4.16 0.00 1.55
N TYR A 53 3.69 0.14 0.31
CA TYR A 53 3.91 1.34 -0.49
C TYR A 53 3.24 2.57 0.12
N ASP A 54 1.99 2.46 0.56
CA ASP A 54 1.26 3.56 1.18
C ASP A 54 1.98 4.02 2.48
N GLU A 55 2.41 3.09 3.33
CA GLU A 55 3.22 3.37 4.52
C GLU A 55 4.54 4.08 4.17
N ALA A 56 5.25 3.61 3.15
CA ALA A 56 6.49 4.24 2.69
C ALA A 56 6.25 5.64 2.10
N ARG A 57 5.12 5.85 1.41
CA ARG A 57 4.72 7.14 0.87
C ARG A 57 4.40 8.14 1.98
N LEU A 58 3.69 7.72 3.02
CA LEU A 58 3.39 8.59 4.17
C LEU A 58 4.67 8.99 4.89
N LYS A 59 5.59 8.05 5.12
CA LYS A 59 6.93 8.34 5.67
C LYS A 59 7.71 9.32 4.80
N LEU A 60 7.68 9.15 3.47
CA LEU A 60 8.31 10.08 2.52
C LEU A 60 7.74 11.50 2.63
N LEU A 61 6.43 11.62 2.88
CA LEU A 61 5.74 12.89 3.08
C LEU A 61 5.90 13.47 4.50
N GLY A 62 6.50 12.73 5.43
CA GLY A 62 6.59 13.12 6.84
C GLY A 62 5.25 13.06 7.58
N ILE A 63 4.30 12.25 7.10
CA ILE A 63 2.99 12.04 7.72
C ILE A 63 3.08 10.79 8.60
N ASP A 64 2.82 10.95 9.90
CA ASP A 64 2.74 9.85 10.86
C ASP A 64 1.26 9.57 11.16
N GLU A 65 0.73 8.41 10.73
CA GLU A 65 -0.71 8.07 10.92
C GLU A 65 -1.12 8.00 12.40
N THR A 66 -0.16 7.88 13.32
CA THR A 66 -0.37 7.92 14.77
C THR A 66 -0.70 9.31 15.30
N ALA A 67 -0.25 10.39 14.63
CA ALA A 67 -0.52 11.76 15.06
C ALA A 67 -1.93 12.24 14.68
N ASP A 68 -2.49 11.72 13.58
CA ASP A 68 -3.79 12.15 13.04
C ASP A 68 -4.99 11.32 13.56
N ARG A 69 -4.74 10.28 14.37
CA ARG A 69 -5.80 9.42 14.92
C ARG A 69 -6.47 9.91 16.19
N LEU A 70 -6.01 11.01 16.80
CA LEU A 70 -6.73 11.69 17.89
C LEU A 70 -6.47 13.21 17.85
N PRO A 71 -7.52 14.05 17.79
CA PRO A 71 -7.38 15.41 18.28
C PRO A 71 -7.37 15.39 19.83
N PRO A 72 -6.45 16.13 20.49
CA PRO A 72 -6.60 16.42 21.92
C PRO A 72 -7.82 17.33 22.11
N GLY A 73 -8.88 16.79 22.70
CA GLY A 73 -10.09 17.54 23.05
C GLY A 73 -11.37 17.21 22.27
N SER A 74 -11.58 15.96 21.83
CA SER A 74 -12.86 15.55 21.24
C SER A 74 -13.98 15.47 22.30
N ASP A 75 -14.50 16.62 22.73
CA ASP A 75 -15.92 16.74 23.07
C ASP A 75 -16.66 16.76 21.74
N ASN A 76 -17.29 15.64 21.37
CA ASN A 76 -18.09 15.56 20.15
C ASN A 76 -19.57 15.57 20.52
N PRO A 77 -20.27 16.71 20.48
CA PRO A 77 -21.66 16.83 20.91
C PRO A 77 -22.70 16.37 19.87
N PHE A 78 -22.26 15.76 18.75
CA PHE A 78 -23.15 15.35 17.66
C PHE A 78 -23.11 13.84 17.34
N ARG A 79 -22.75 13.00 18.32
CA ARG A 79 -22.90 11.54 18.21
C ARG A 79 -23.87 11.00 19.26
#